data_AF-A0A962XB40-F1
#
_entry.id   AF-A0A962XB40-F1
#
_cell.length_a   1.000
_cell.length_b   1.000
_cell.length_c   1.000
_cell.angle_alpha   90.00
_cell.angle_beta   90.00
_cell.angle_gamma   90.00
#
_symmetry.space_group_name_H-M   'P 1'
#
loop_
_entity.id
_entity.type
_entity.pdbx_description
1 polymer ?
#
loop_
_entity_poly.entity_id
_entity_poly.type
_entity_poly.pdbx_seq_one_letter_code
_entity_poly.pdbx_strand_id
1 'polypeptide(L)' 'LDAKPLLDLEMRLGEGSGAAIALPILRAAAALHTRMATFDEAGVSQT' A
#
# COMPACT_ATOMS: atom_id res chain seq x y z
N LEU A 1 -14.82 14.29 1.39
CA LEU A 1 -13.88 13.40 0.66
C LEU A 1 -14.58 12.08 0.49
N ASP A 2 -14.64 11.56 -0.74
CA ASP A 2 -15.14 10.22 -1.01
C ASP A 2 -13.96 9.23 -0.98
N ALA A 3 -13.51 8.89 0.23
CA ALA A 3 -12.31 8.08 0.44
C ALA A 3 -12.54 7.04 1.53
N LYS A 4 -12.06 5.81 1.29
CA LYS A 4 -12.07 4.73 2.28
C LYS A 4 -10.76 4.72 3.08
N PRO A 5 -10.80 4.63 4.42
CA PRO A 5 -9.59 4.49 5.23
C PRO A 5 -8.78 3.24 4.86
N LEU A 6 -7.45 3.37 4.83
CA LEU A 6 -6.53 2.24 4.60
C LEU A 6 -6.40 1.34 5.84
N LEU A 7 -6.53 1.94 7.03
CA LEU A 7 -6.35 1.29 8.32
C LEU A 7 -7.49 1.70 9.24
N ASP A 8 -7.99 0.74 10.01
CA ASP A 8 -8.93 0.97 11.11
C ASP A 8 -8.34 0.33 12.37
N LEU A 9 -7.77 1.16 13.24
CA LEU A 9 -6.99 0.76 14.41
C LEU A 9 -7.52 1.40 15.71
N GLU A 10 -8.71 2.01 15.66
CA GLU A 10 -9.31 2.75 16.79
C GLU A 10 -8.38 3.81 17.42
N MET A 11 -7.47 4.39 16.63
CA MET A 11 -6.51 5.38 17.10
C MET A 11 -7.17 6.71 17.44
N ARG A 12 -6.68 7.36 18.51
CA ARG A 12 -7.19 8.65 18.99
C ARG A 12 -6.11 9.67 19.39
N LEU A 13 -4.85 9.43 19.00
CA LEU A 13 -3.74 10.33 19.34
C LEU A 13 -3.77 11.63 18.53
N GLY A 14 -4.15 11.58 17.26
CA GLY A 14 -4.15 12.75 16.38
C GLY A 14 -2.76 13.09 15.85
N GLU A 15 -2.51 14.38 15.57
CA GLU A 15 -1.21 14.95 15.15
C GLU A 15 -0.59 14.30 13.90
N GLY A 16 -1.42 13.67 13.05
CA GLY A 16 -0.93 12.98 11.85
C GLY A 16 -0.28 11.61 12.11
N SER A 17 -0.36 11.08 13.33
CA SER A 17 0.16 9.75 13.67
C SER A 17 -0.38 8.64 12.74
N GLY A 18 -1.68 8.67 12.40
CA GLY A 18 -2.27 7.75 11.43
C GLY A 18 -1.68 7.88 10.02
N ALA A 19 -1.34 9.11 9.59
CA ALA A 19 -0.68 9.34 8.30
C ALA A 19 0.77 8.83 8.31
N ALA A 20 1.49 9.01 9.42
CA ALA A 20 2.84 8.48 9.58
C ALA A 20 2.86 6.94 9.49
N ILE A 21 1.85 6.27 10.07
CA ILE A 21 1.71 4.80 9.99
C ILE A 21 1.26 4.35 8.59
N ALA A 22 0.43 5.12 7.89
CA ALA A 22 -0.01 4.79 6.53
C ALA A 22 1.08 4.99 5.45
N LEU A 23 2.06 5.87 5.69
CA LEU A 23 3.08 6.24 4.70
C LEU A 23 3.90 5.06 4.16
N PRO A 24 4.38 4.09 4.97
CA PRO A 24 5.04 2.90 4.46
C PRO A 24 4.16 2.05 3.53
N ILE A 25 2.85 1.97 3.77
CA ILE A 25 1.91 1.23 2.91
C ILE A 25 1.82 1.89 1.54
N LEU A 26 1.71 3.23 1.51
CA LEU A 26 1.71 3.99 0.25
C LEU A 26 3.00 3.80 -0.55
N ARG A 27 4.16 3.80 0.14
CA ARG A 27 5.47 3.53 -0.50
C ARG A 27 5.55 2.11 -1.05
N ALA A 28 5.05 1.12 -0.31
CA ALA A 28 5.01 -0.26 -0.77
C ALA A 28 4.12 -0.43 -2.00
N ALA A 29 2.93 0.20 -2.02
CA ALA A 29 2.04 0.19 -3.17
C ALA A 29 2.71 0.79 -4.42
N ALA A 30 3.39 1.94 -4.28
CA ALA A 30 4.14 2.54 -5.38
C ALA A 30 5.29 1.66 -5.86
N ALA A 31 6.02 1.01 -4.93
CA ALA A 31 7.09 0.09 -5.28
C ALA A 31 6.57 -1.15 -6.01
N LEU A 32 5.45 -1.74 -5.57
CA LEU A 32 4.81 -2.86 -6.25
C LEU A 32 4.38 -2.46 -7.67
N HIS A 33 3.75 -1.29 -7.82
CA HIS A 33 3.31 -0.83 -9.13
C HIS A 33 4.45 -0.59 -10.13
N THR A 34 5.63 -0.20 -9.63
CA THR A 34 6.75 0.23 -10.50
C THR A 34 7.89 -0.77 -10.62
N ARG A 35 7.97 -1.77 -9.75
CA ARG A 35 9.13 -2.67 -9.65
C ARG A 35 8.78 -4.15 -9.55
N MET A 36 7.50 -4.51 -9.53
CA MET A 36 7.11 -5.91 -9.56
C MET A 36 7.26 -6.44 -10.99
N ALA A 37 7.96 -7.56 -11.15
CA ALA A 37 8.03 -8.25 -12.43
C ALA A 37 6.63 -8.68 -12.89
N THR A 38 6.40 -8.59 -14.19
CA THR A 38 5.24 -9.21 -14.85
C THR A 38 5.33 -10.74 -14.79
N PHE A 39 4.23 -11.42 -15.09
CA PHE A 39 4.23 -12.90 -15.10
C PHE A 39 5.23 -13.48 -16.09
N ASP A 40 5.37 -12.87 -17.27
CA ASP A 40 6.32 -13.29 -18.29
C ASP A 40 7.77 -13.11 -17.81
N GLU A 41 8.10 -11.95 -17.23
CA GLU A 41 9.42 -11.67 -16.66
C GLU A 41 9.76 -12.59 -15.47
N ALA A 42 8.75 -12.99 -14.70
CA ALA A 42 8.88 -13.91 -13.58
C ALA A 42 8.86 -15.40 -14.00
N GLY A 43 8.63 -15.71 -15.29
CA GLY A 43 8.56 -17.07 -15.79
C GLY A 43 7.35 -17.88 -15.30
N VAL A 44 6.25 -17.21 -15.00
CA VAL A 44 5.01 -17.87 -14.53
C VAL A 44 4.19 -18.33 -15.73
N SER A 45 4.04 -19.64 -15.89
CA SER A 45 3.26 -20.27 -16.96
C SER A 45 1.77 -20.02 -16.80
N GLN A 46 1.06 -19.69 -17.89
CA GLN A 46 -0.41 -19.71 -17.90
C GLN A 46 -0.88 -21.15 -18.15
N THR A 47 -1.28 -21.86 -17.10
CA THR A 47 -2.05 -23.11 -17.19
C THR A 47 -3.51 -22.86 -17.55
#